data_AF-A0A819I9N0-F1
#
_entry.id   AF-A0A819I9N0-F1
#
_cell.length_a   1.000
_cell.length_b   1.000
_cell.length_c   1.000
_cell.angle_alpha   90.00
_cell.angle_beta   90.00
_cell.angle_gamma   90.00
#
_symmetry.space_group_name_H-M   'P 1'
#
loop_
_entity.id
_entity.type
_entity.pdbx_description
1 polymer ?
#
loop_
_entity_poly.entity_id
_entity_poly.type
_entity_poly.pdbx_seq_one_letter_code
_entity_poly.pdbx_strand_id
1 'polypeptide(L)'
;MSLNVYECVKSIKRRIEEEPTAPVSLLYDQQVKKFRRENGTAAEVPVFDRIKSSLYEYRSSKQPPIPKTLASIDVPYSLTRTLMGQNFLFYNNNLLSILGFASPMAIQLLGANPHWNSDGTFRTAPKVFYQSYSIHIWDDYSMKPVVYAALPNKNINTYDIF
;
A
#
# COMPACT_ATOMS: atom_id res chain seq x y z
N MET A 1 32.77 -7.46 -0.37
CA MET A 1 31.52 -8.00 -0.94
C MET A 1 31.90 -8.66 -2.25
N SER A 2 31.53 -9.93 -2.49
CA SER A 2 31.83 -10.60 -3.76
C SER A 2 31.03 -9.97 -4.91
N LEU A 3 31.54 -10.10 -6.15
CA LEU A 3 30.89 -9.53 -7.33
C LEU A 3 29.45 -10.07 -7.51
N ASN A 4 29.25 -11.37 -7.26
CA ASN A 4 27.94 -12.02 -7.34
C ASN A 4 26.95 -11.46 -6.30
N VAL A 5 27.40 -11.25 -5.06
CA VAL A 5 26.56 -10.65 -4.01
C VAL A 5 26.19 -9.21 -4.38
N TYR A 6 27.14 -8.43 -4.92
CA TYR A 6 26.89 -7.07 -5.39
C TYR A 6 25.83 -7.01 -6.49
N GLU A 7 25.94 -7.85 -7.53
CA GLU A 7 24.96 -7.89 -8.62
C GLU A 7 23.57 -8.35 -8.15
N CYS A 8 23.50 -9.29 -7.18
CA CYS A 8 22.24 -9.68 -6.57
C CYS A 8 21.59 -8.52 -5.79
N VAL A 9 22.36 -7.77 -4.99
CA VAL A 9 21.84 -6.57 -4.28
C VAL A 9 21.36 -5.50 -5.28
N LYS A 10 22.10 -5.29 -6.37
CA LYS A 10 21.74 -4.34 -7.42
C LYS A 10 20.43 -4.72 -8.12
N SER A 11 20.21 -6.00 -8.40
CA SER A 11 18.96 -6.48 -9.01
C SER A 11 17.75 -6.30 -8.07
N ILE A 12 17.93 -6.50 -6.75
CA ILE A 12 16.91 -6.21 -5.74
C ILE A 12 16.57 -4.72 -5.73
N LYS A 13 17.59 -3.84 -5.71
CA LYS A 13 17.39 -2.39 -5.75
C LYS A 13 16.65 -1.95 -7.01
N ARG A 14 16.96 -2.51 -8.18
CA ARG A 14 16.21 -2.23 -9.41
C ARG A 14 14.72 -2.61 -9.27
N ARG A 15 14.42 -3.77 -8.70
CA ARG A 15 13.02 -4.18 -8.49
C ARG A 15 12.28 -3.26 -7.50
N ILE A 16 12.98 -2.72 -6.51
CA ILE A 16 12.42 -1.69 -5.61
C ILE A 16 12.06 -0.41 -6.37
N GLU A 17 12.82 -0.02 -7.41
CA GLU A 17 12.46 1.14 -8.23
C GLU A 17 11.25 0.91 -9.10
N GLU A 18 11.11 -0.30 -9.62
CA GLU A 18 10.00 -0.71 -10.47
C GLU A 18 8.70 -0.89 -9.64
N GLU A 19 8.82 -1.34 -8.39
CA GLU A 19 7.69 -1.60 -7.49
C GLU A 19 7.95 -1.08 -6.05
N PRO A 20 8.03 0.24 -5.84
CA PRO A 20 8.41 0.82 -4.56
C PRO A 20 7.38 0.59 -3.44
N THR A 21 6.15 0.20 -3.79
CA THR A 21 5.08 -0.12 -2.83
C THR A 21 5.08 -1.59 -2.39
N ALA A 22 5.79 -2.47 -3.09
CA ALA A 22 5.83 -3.90 -2.76
C ALA A 22 6.65 -4.18 -1.49
N PRO A 23 6.38 -5.29 -0.77
CA PRO A 23 7.17 -5.69 0.39
C PRO A 23 8.63 -5.99 0.02
N VAL A 24 9.59 -5.39 0.73
CA VAL A 24 11.03 -5.57 0.46
C VAL A 24 11.47 -7.03 0.58
N SER A 25 10.90 -7.77 1.55
CA SER A 25 11.17 -9.20 1.72
C SER A 25 10.72 -10.01 0.51
N LEU A 26 9.55 -9.71 -0.04
CA LEU A 26 9.05 -10.37 -1.25
C LEU A 26 9.98 -10.12 -2.43
N LEU A 27 10.38 -8.86 -2.65
CA LEU A 27 11.29 -8.50 -3.74
C LEU A 27 12.66 -9.18 -3.58
N TYR A 28 13.19 -9.22 -2.35
CA TYR A 28 14.41 -9.94 -2.03
C TYR A 28 14.28 -11.43 -2.37
N ASP A 29 13.24 -12.12 -1.88
CA ASP A 29 13.05 -13.56 -2.10
C ASP A 29 12.91 -13.88 -3.59
N GLN A 30 12.16 -13.06 -4.34
CA GLN A 30 12.01 -13.21 -5.78
C GLN A 30 13.34 -13.05 -6.52
N GLN A 31 14.13 -12.01 -6.20
CA GLN A 31 15.41 -11.78 -6.87
C GLN A 31 16.47 -12.80 -6.48
N VAL A 32 16.53 -13.25 -5.22
CA VAL A 32 17.44 -14.34 -4.79
C VAL A 32 17.10 -15.65 -5.50
N LYS A 33 15.81 -16.01 -5.59
CA LYS A 33 15.36 -17.19 -6.34
C LYS A 33 15.70 -17.07 -7.83
N LYS A 34 15.54 -15.89 -8.43
CA LYS A 34 15.94 -15.63 -9.82
C LYS A 34 17.45 -15.77 -10.00
N PHE A 35 18.24 -15.14 -9.13
CA PHE A 35 19.70 -15.15 -9.20
C PHE A 35 20.28 -16.56 -9.09
N ARG A 36 19.78 -17.39 -8.16
CA ARG A 36 20.20 -18.80 -8.03
C ARG A 36 19.80 -19.67 -9.23
N ARG A 37 18.70 -19.37 -9.91
CA ARG A 37 18.34 -20.06 -11.16
C ARG A 37 19.32 -19.74 -12.29
N GLU A 38 19.82 -18.51 -12.33
CA GLU A 38 20.72 -18.03 -13.39
C GLU A 38 22.19 -18.38 -13.12
N ASN A 39 22.61 -18.44 -11.85
CA ASN A 39 24.02 -18.58 -11.45
C ASN A 39 24.33 -19.88 -10.68
N GLY A 40 23.33 -20.75 -10.50
CA GLY A 40 23.43 -22.00 -9.74
C GLY A 40 22.93 -21.89 -8.30
N THR A 41 22.45 -23.01 -7.76
CA THR A 41 21.84 -23.08 -6.42
C THR A 41 22.80 -22.75 -5.28
N ALA A 42 24.09 -23.04 -5.47
CA ALA A 42 25.18 -22.73 -4.54
C ALA A 42 25.74 -21.30 -4.71
N ALA A 43 25.16 -20.49 -5.62
CA ALA A 43 25.60 -19.11 -5.81
C ALA A 43 25.46 -18.33 -4.50
N GLU A 44 26.53 -17.60 -4.16
CA GLU A 44 26.56 -16.73 -2.99
C GLU A 44 25.53 -15.60 -3.14
N VAL A 45 24.72 -15.38 -2.11
CA VAL A 45 23.67 -14.37 -2.07
C VAL A 45 23.75 -13.59 -0.76
N PRO A 46 23.34 -12.32 -0.73
CA PRO A 46 23.33 -11.55 0.50
C PRO A 46 22.37 -12.17 1.51
N VAL A 47 22.74 -12.17 2.79
CA VAL A 47 21.80 -12.51 3.89
C VAL A 47 20.86 -11.33 4.09
N PHE A 48 19.54 -11.58 4.06
CA PHE A 48 18.53 -10.53 4.15
C PHE A 48 18.76 -9.55 5.30
N ASP A 49 18.97 -10.04 6.52
CA ASP A 49 19.13 -9.20 7.71
C ASP A 49 20.36 -8.27 7.63
N ARG A 50 21.40 -8.65 6.89
CA ARG A 50 22.60 -7.81 6.70
C ARG A 50 22.36 -6.64 5.75
N ILE A 51 21.43 -6.77 4.81
CA ILE A 51 21.13 -5.75 3.81
C ILE A 51 19.78 -5.07 4.03
N LYS A 52 18.97 -5.56 4.98
CA LYS A 52 17.60 -5.13 5.25
C LYS A 52 17.51 -3.61 5.40
N SER A 53 18.26 -3.01 6.33
CA SER A 53 18.22 -1.55 6.55
C SER A 53 18.53 -0.77 5.27
N SER A 54 19.57 -1.16 4.53
CA SER A 54 19.94 -0.49 3.27
C SER A 54 18.84 -0.61 2.21
N LEU A 55 18.18 -1.78 2.11
CA LEU A 55 17.08 -1.96 1.16
C LEU A 55 15.85 -1.11 1.54
N TYR A 56 15.52 -1.03 2.84
CA TYR A 56 14.41 -0.22 3.33
C TYR A 56 14.68 1.28 3.18
N GLU A 57 15.90 1.74 3.45
CA GLU A 57 16.34 3.12 3.17
C GLU A 57 16.26 3.43 1.68
N TYR A 58 16.78 2.52 0.84
CA TYR A 58 16.70 2.67 -0.62
C TYR A 58 15.24 2.78 -1.07
N ARG A 59 14.37 1.88 -0.59
CA ARG A 59 12.93 1.93 -0.87
C ARG A 59 12.29 3.23 -0.40
N SER A 60 12.65 3.73 0.78
CA SER A 60 12.15 5.01 1.29
C SER A 60 12.56 6.18 0.39
N SER A 61 13.75 6.13 -0.22
CA SER A 61 14.21 7.16 -1.16
C SER A 61 13.45 7.19 -2.50
N LYS A 62 12.69 6.12 -2.82
CA LYS A 62 11.90 6.00 -4.05
C LYS A 62 10.41 6.25 -3.83
N GLN A 63 10.00 6.56 -2.61
CA GLN A 63 8.61 6.87 -2.27
C GLN A 63 8.44 8.34 -1.92
N PRO A 64 7.21 8.87 -2.05
CA PRO A 64 6.89 10.20 -1.54
C PRO A 64 7.23 10.30 -0.05
N PRO A 65 7.65 11.48 0.44
CA PRO A 65 7.87 11.70 1.86
C PRO A 65 6.57 11.48 2.63
N ILE A 66 6.68 10.89 3.82
CA ILE A 66 5.53 10.71 4.71
C ILE A 66 4.99 12.11 5.09
N PRO A 67 3.70 12.40 4.82
CA PRO A 67 3.12 13.67 5.19
C PRO A 67 3.19 13.91 6.70
N LYS A 68 3.50 15.14 7.11
CA LYS A 68 3.52 15.55 8.53
C LYS A 68 2.21 16.19 9.00
N THR A 69 1.43 16.70 8.05
CA THR A 69 0.15 17.36 8.30
C THR A 69 -0.87 16.92 7.26
N LEU A 70 -2.16 17.02 7.58
CA LEU A 70 -3.24 16.71 6.64
C LEU A 70 -3.23 17.65 5.43
N ALA A 71 -2.95 18.94 5.64
CA ALA A 71 -2.90 19.95 4.59
C ALA A 71 -1.75 19.75 3.58
N SER A 72 -0.70 19.01 3.96
CA SER A 72 0.43 18.72 3.08
C SER A 72 0.26 17.41 2.28
N ILE A 73 -0.88 16.74 2.39
CA ILE A 73 -1.12 15.50 1.67
C ILE A 73 -1.43 15.81 0.22
N ASP A 74 -0.52 15.43 -0.66
CA ASP A 74 -0.73 15.34 -2.10
C ASP A 74 -0.59 13.88 -2.50
N VAL A 75 -1.66 13.29 -3.04
CA VAL A 75 -1.68 11.85 -3.38
C VAL A 75 -1.17 11.69 -4.81
N PRO A 76 -0.01 11.03 -5.03
CA PRO A 76 0.51 10.82 -6.37
C PRO A 76 -0.49 10.08 -7.25
N TYR A 77 -0.56 10.46 -8.53
CA TYR A 77 -1.46 9.86 -9.51
C TYR A 77 -1.35 8.32 -9.60
N SER A 78 -0.14 7.76 -9.43
CA SER A 78 0.06 6.31 -9.42
C SER A 78 -0.65 5.61 -8.25
N LEU A 79 -0.91 6.31 -7.14
CA LEU A 79 -1.61 5.80 -5.96
C LEU A 79 -3.11 6.11 -5.97
N THR A 80 -3.60 6.89 -6.95
CA THR A 80 -5.04 7.14 -7.11
C THR A 80 -5.74 6.07 -7.93
N ARG A 81 -5.03 5.06 -8.41
CA ARG A 81 -5.52 4.03 -9.33
C ARG A 81 -5.23 2.60 -8.87
N THR A 82 -6.04 1.67 -9.36
CA THR A 82 -5.79 0.23 -9.23
C THR A 82 -4.65 -0.22 -10.14
N LEU A 83 -4.15 -1.45 -9.95
CA LEU A 83 -3.15 -2.05 -10.84
C LEU A 83 -3.64 -2.19 -12.31
N MET A 84 -4.95 -2.20 -12.52
CA MET A 84 -5.58 -2.19 -13.85
C MET A 84 -5.84 -0.78 -14.38
N GLY A 85 -5.37 0.27 -13.70
CA GLY A 85 -5.52 1.67 -14.11
C GLY A 85 -6.89 2.28 -13.84
N GLN A 86 -7.80 1.58 -13.14
CA GLN A 86 -9.10 2.15 -12.78
C GLN A 86 -8.96 3.17 -11.66
N ASN A 87 -9.86 4.15 -11.59
CA ASN A 87 -9.89 5.08 -10.46
C ASN A 87 -10.05 4.29 -9.15
N PHE A 88 -9.30 4.67 -8.13
CA PHE A 88 -9.35 4.04 -6.81
C PHE A 88 -9.51 5.08 -5.71
N LEU A 89 -8.83 6.22 -5.77
CA LEU A 89 -9.16 7.38 -4.93
C LEU A 89 -10.45 8.02 -5.47
N PHE A 90 -11.59 7.67 -4.88
CA PHE A 90 -12.90 8.15 -5.33
C PHE A 90 -13.34 9.42 -4.59
N TYR A 91 -12.82 9.65 -3.40
CA TYR A 91 -13.12 10.84 -2.60
C TYR A 91 -11.83 11.47 -2.08
N ASN A 92 -11.61 12.75 -2.39
CA ASN A 92 -10.47 13.50 -1.89
C ASN A 92 -10.93 14.92 -1.53
N ASN A 93 -11.11 15.18 -0.23
CA ASN A 93 -11.54 16.48 0.26
C ASN A 93 -10.47 17.06 1.18
N ASN A 94 -9.67 17.97 0.63
CA ASN A 94 -8.58 18.63 1.37
C ASN A 94 -9.09 19.48 2.54
N LEU A 95 -10.27 20.10 2.41
CA LEU A 95 -10.85 20.95 3.47
C LEU A 95 -11.27 20.11 4.67
N LEU A 96 -11.91 18.97 4.41
CA LEU A 96 -12.29 18.02 5.44
C LEU A 96 -11.15 17.08 5.83
N SER A 97 -10.04 17.08 5.07
CA SER A 97 -8.93 16.16 5.26
C SER A 97 -9.37 14.69 5.26
N ILE A 98 -10.16 14.31 4.25
CA ILE A 98 -10.67 12.94 4.07
C ILE A 98 -10.17 12.39 2.74
N LEU A 99 -9.65 11.17 2.80
CA LEU A 99 -9.36 10.36 1.61
C LEU A 99 -10.24 9.12 1.62
N GLY A 100 -10.93 8.85 0.52
CA GLY A 100 -11.77 7.67 0.31
C GLY A 100 -11.29 6.88 -0.89
N PHE A 101 -11.16 5.57 -0.71
CA PHE A 101 -10.64 4.63 -1.68
C PHE A 101 -11.64 3.48 -1.95
N ALA A 102 -11.99 3.30 -3.21
CA ALA A 102 -12.85 2.25 -3.71
C ALA A 102 -12.70 2.17 -5.24
N SER A 103 -12.67 0.96 -5.78
CA SER A 103 -12.76 0.79 -7.24
C SER A 103 -14.21 0.98 -7.70
N PRO A 104 -14.47 1.27 -9.00
CA PRO A 104 -15.83 1.36 -9.51
C PRO A 104 -16.65 0.09 -9.24
N MET A 105 -16.02 -1.08 -9.37
CA MET A 105 -16.64 -2.36 -9.05
C MET A 105 -16.99 -2.47 -7.56
N ALA A 106 -16.13 -2.00 -6.67
CA ALA A 106 -16.39 -2.05 -5.24
C ALA A 106 -17.57 -1.15 -4.83
N ILE A 107 -17.71 0.03 -5.47
CA ILE A 107 -18.89 0.90 -5.29
C ILE A 107 -20.17 0.24 -5.82
N GLN A 108 -20.11 -0.41 -6.99
CA GLN A 108 -21.25 -1.16 -7.53
C GLN A 108 -21.66 -2.29 -6.59
N LEU A 109 -20.68 -3.03 -6.06
CA LEU A 109 -20.93 -4.09 -5.09
C LEU A 109 -21.56 -3.52 -3.81
N LEU A 110 -21.06 -2.40 -3.28
CA LEU A 110 -21.67 -1.74 -2.13
C LEU A 110 -23.15 -1.38 -2.38
N GLY A 111 -23.44 -0.76 -3.53
CA GLY A 111 -24.82 -0.37 -3.88
C GLY A 111 -25.77 -1.55 -4.17
N ALA A 112 -25.24 -2.70 -4.56
CA ALA A 112 -26.03 -3.91 -4.82
C ALA A 112 -26.31 -4.73 -3.54
N ASN A 113 -25.59 -4.48 -2.44
CA ASN A 113 -25.70 -5.25 -1.20
C ASN A 113 -26.55 -4.51 -0.16
N PRO A 114 -27.68 -5.09 0.30
CA PRO A 114 -28.55 -4.43 1.29
C PRO A 114 -27.93 -4.41 2.69
N HIS A 115 -26.95 -5.26 2.95
CA HIS A 115 -26.27 -5.38 4.23
C HIS A 115 -24.80 -5.00 4.07
N TRP A 116 -24.40 -3.96 4.79
CA TRP A 116 -23.02 -3.52 4.91
C TRP A 116 -22.70 -3.29 6.38
N ASN A 117 -21.43 -3.44 6.71
CA ASN A 117 -20.88 -3.13 8.03
C ASN A 117 -19.74 -2.14 7.86
N SER A 118 -19.50 -1.33 8.87
CA SER A 118 -18.36 -0.43 8.88
C SER A 118 -17.58 -0.54 10.17
N ASP A 119 -16.25 -0.43 10.06
CA ASP A 119 -15.36 -0.43 11.22
C ASP A 119 -14.25 0.62 11.08
N GLY A 120 -13.89 1.23 12.20
CA GLY A 120 -12.85 2.23 12.33
C GLY A 120 -11.69 1.72 13.17
N THR A 121 -10.50 1.68 12.58
CA THR A 121 -9.27 1.27 13.26
C THR A 121 -8.40 2.48 13.58
N PHE A 122 -8.11 2.68 14.88
CA PHE A 122 -7.37 3.86 15.36
C PHE A 122 -5.88 3.61 15.49
N ARG A 123 -5.48 2.42 15.96
CA ARG A 123 -4.06 2.08 16.24
C ARG A 123 -3.21 1.92 14.98
N THR A 124 -3.84 1.52 13.88
CA THR A 124 -3.22 1.25 12.59
C THR A 124 -3.36 2.42 11.61
N ALA A 125 -4.06 3.49 12.01
CA ALA A 125 -4.21 4.68 11.19
C ALA A 125 -2.85 5.37 10.97
N PRO A 126 -2.59 5.92 9.77
CA PRO A 126 -1.42 6.78 9.58
C PRO A 126 -1.47 7.94 10.57
N LYS A 127 -0.32 8.33 11.14
CA LYS A 127 -0.23 9.31 12.24
C LYS A 127 -0.97 10.64 12.02
N VAL A 128 -1.10 11.06 10.75
CA VAL A 128 -1.78 12.31 10.39
C VAL A 128 -3.31 12.20 10.40
N PHE A 129 -3.86 10.98 10.33
CA PHE A 129 -5.28 10.70 10.42
C PHE A 129 -5.65 10.15 11.79
N TYR A 130 -6.91 10.36 12.18
CA TYR A 130 -7.43 9.84 13.45
C TYR A 130 -7.81 8.36 13.34
N GLN A 131 -8.33 7.93 12.20
CA GLN A 131 -8.73 6.54 11.97
C GLN A 131 -8.60 6.13 10.51
N SER A 132 -8.34 4.84 10.31
CA SER A 132 -8.57 4.13 9.06
C SER A 132 -9.93 3.44 9.14
N TYR A 133 -10.88 3.92 8.35
CA TYR A 133 -12.24 3.45 8.29
C TYR A 133 -12.44 2.51 7.10
N SER A 134 -13.32 1.52 7.23
CA SER A 134 -13.60 0.56 6.17
C SER A 134 -15.07 0.18 6.15
N ILE A 135 -15.62 0.01 4.95
CA ILE A 135 -16.97 -0.52 4.74
C ILE A 135 -16.84 -1.86 4.06
N HIS A 136 -17.59 -2.81 4.59
CA HIS A 136 -17.60 -4.20 4.19
C HIS A 136 -18.99 -4.60 3.76
N ILE A 137 -19.06 -5.44 2.74
CA ILE A 137 -20.27 -6.15 2.36
C ILE A 137 -20.12 -7.63 2.67
N TRP A 138 -21.25 -8.33 2.71
CA TRP A 138 -21.29 -9.77 2.73
C TRP A 138 -21.62 -10.29 1.34
N ASP A 139 -20.81 -11.21 0.82
CA ASP A 139 -21.26 -12.10 -0.25
C ASP A 139 -21.51 -13.51 0.30
N ASP A 140 -21.96 -14.42 -0.57
CA ASP A 140 -22.32 -15.80 -0.20
C ASP A 140 -21.20 -16.59 0.50
N TYR A 141 -19.95 -16.10 0.43
CA TYR A 141 -18.78 -16.81 0.91
C TYR A 141 -18.06 -16.10 2.06
N SER A 142 -18.12 -14.76 2.13
CA SER A 142 -17.30 -14.00 3.07
C SER A 142 -17.70 -12.53 3.18
N MET A 143 -17.28 -11.91 4.29
CA MET A 143 -17.26 -10.46 4.41
C MET A 143 -16.03 -9.89 3.68
N LYS A 144 -16.24 -8.88 2.83
CA LYS A 144 -15.18 -8.26 2.02
C LYS A 144 -15.18 -6.74 2.17
N PRO A 145 -14.03 -6.11 2.43
CA PRO A 145 -13.91 -4.65 2.40
C PRO A 145 -14.04 -4.14 0.96
N VAL A 146 -14.90 -3.14 0.77
CA VAL A 146 -15.16 -2.51 -0.53
C VAL A 146 -14.83 -1.02 -0.55
N VAL A 147 -14.86 -0.36 0.61
CA VAL A 147 -14.43 1.03 0.77
C VAL A 147 -13.41 1.10 1.90
N TYR A 148 -12.38 1.91 1.68
CA TYR A 148 -11.45 2.33 2.72
C TYR A 148 -11.44 3.85 2.80
N ALA A 149 -11.25 4.41 3.98
CA ALA A 149 -11.11 5.83 4.15
C ALA A 149 -10.13 6.19 5.26
N ALA A 150 -9.41 7.29 5.07
CA ALA A 150 -8.59 7.91 6.09
C ALA A 150 -9.32 9.15 6.60
N LEU A 151 -9.75 9.14 7.86
CA LEU A 151 -10.63 10.16 8.44
C LEU A 151 -9.89 11.02 9.49
N PRO A 152 -10.19 12.31 9.58
CA PRO A 152 -9.53 13.25 10.49
C PRO A 152 -10.04 13.18 11.94
N ASN A 153 -11.23 12.61 12.16
CA ASN A 153 -11.93 12.60 13.46
C ASN A 153 -13.01 11.49 13.49
N LYS A 154 -13.81 11.44 14.55
CA LYS A 154 -14.93 10.50 14.78
C LYS A 154 -16.31 11.16 14.88
N ASN A 155 -16.49 12.28 14.19
CA ASN A 155 -17.73 13.04 14.23
C ASN A 155 -18.77 12.42 13.30
N ILE A 156 -20.06 12.49 13.69
CA ILE A 156 -21.19 11.98 12.90
C ILE A 156 -21.17 12.54 11.48
N ASN A 157 -21.00 13.86 11.34
CA ASN A 157 -20.92 14.52 10.03
C ASN A 157 -19.80 14.00 9.12
N THR A 158 -18.74 13.40 9.67
CA THR A 158 -17.67 12.77 8.90
C THR A 158 -18.07 11.37 8.42
N TYR A 159 -18.88 10.65 9.20
CA TYR A 159 -19.42 9.36 8.80
C TYR A 159 -20.54 9.51 7.76
N ASP A 160 -21.38 10.54 7.86
CA ASP A 160 -22.49 10.81 6.92
C ASP A 160 -22.05 11.06 5.47
N ILE A 161 -20.74 11.16 5.21
CA ILE A 161 -20.16 11.29 3.86
C ILE A 161 -20.19 9.95 3.10
N PHE A 162 -20.21 8.82 3.82
CA PHE A 162 -20.14 7.47 3.27
C PHE A 162 -21.49 6.75 3.38
#